data_AF-A0A875RQ29-F1
#
_entry.id   AF-A0A875RQ29-F1
#
_cell.length_a   1.000
_cell.length_b   1.000
_cell.length_c   1.000
_cell.angle_alpha   90.00
_cell.angle_beta   90.00
_cell.angle_gamma   90.00
#
_symmetry.space_group_name_H-M   'P 1'
#
loop_
_entity.id
_entity.type
_entity.pdbx_description
1 polymer ?
#
loop_
_entity_poly.entity_id
_entity_poly.type
_entity_poly.pdbx_seq_one_letter_code
_entity_poly.pdbx_strand_id
1 'polypeptide(L)'
;MSKSPSLNFQEVPILPLEQVRPRLTQLTHSLRKIEDMLRANQPLPNWTTVQNQFNVIMSQLNSFARTLDANRQPLESSDVFPNQEFDTTQHEGLLTTLLRKKHLPEVDDWINSTEVVNEQIIAKDDEMTRKCLEIVEKSLQEYIFGGYITKEEGEKGVELEDIFEQKEQPVNTAKGLDEGDMYRFIYQGLDSKISL
;
A
#
# COMPACT_ATOMS: atom_id res chain seq x y z
N MET A 1 35.79 45.56 -2.62
CA MET A 1 34.80 44.61 -2.05
C MET A 1 33.45 44.92 -2.67
N SER A 2 33.12 44.33 -3.81
CA SER A 2 31.80 44.52 -4.43
C SER A 2 30.81 43.61 -3.74
N LYS A 3 29.82 44.20 -3.08
CA LYS A 3 28.70 43.49 -2.45
C LYS A 3 27.94 42.74 -3.56
N SER A 4 27.98 41.41 -3.51
CA SER A 4 27.19 40.55 -4.40
C SER A 4 25.71 40.98 -4.32
N PRO A 5 24.97 41.00 -5.44
CA PRO A 5 23.54 41.30 -5.41
C PRO A 5 22.84 40.29 -4.48
N SER A 6 21.89 40.79 -3.68
CA SER A 6 21.07 39.96 -2.79
C SER A 6 20.32 38.91 -3.60
N LEU A 7 20.41 37.64 -3.17
CA LEU A 7 19.69 36.53 -3.80
C LEU A 7 18.17 36.80 -3.79
N ASN A 8 17.54 36.82 -4.96
CA ASN A 8 16.10 36.89 -5.10
C ASN A 8 15.51 35.47 -4.95
N PHE A 9 15.03 35.15 -3.74
CA PHE A 9 14.42 33.84 -3.44
C PHE A 9 12.96 33.71 -3.91
N GLN A 10 12.39 34.74 -4.54
CA GLN A 10 11.00 34.75 -4.98
C GLN A 10 10.69 33.81 -6.15
N GLU A 11 11.70 33.46 -6.96
CA GLU A 11 11.54 32.58 -8.13
C GLU A 11 11.79 31.10 -7.81
N VAL A 12 12.22 30.76 -6.58
CA VAL A 12 12.49 29.36 -6.21
C VAL A 12 11.19 28.67 -5.82
N PRO A 13 10.82 27.55 -6.46
CA PRO A 13 9.62 26.79 -6.10
C PRO A 13 9.83 26.00 -4.80
N ILE A 14 9.78 26.72 -3.67
CA ILE A 14 10.00 26.15 -2.33
C ILE A 14 8.89 25.16 -1.97
N LEU A 15 7.63 25.51 -2.25
CA LEU A 15 6.48 24.69 -1.87
C LEU A 15 6.50 23.29 -2.53
N PRO A 16 6.72 23.15 -3.86
CA PRO A 16 6.91 21.85 -4.49
C PRO A 16 8.04 21.01 -3.88
N LEU A 17 9.18 21.64 -3.59
CA LEU A 17 10.33 20.94 -3.00
C LEU A 17 10.06 20.46 -1.57
N GLU A 18 9.38 21.26 -0.75
CA GLU A 18 8.98 20.88 0.60
C GLU A 18 7.93 19.75 0.62
N GLN A 19 7.15 19.58 -0.45
CA GLN A 19 6.24 18.42 -0.58
C GLN A 19 7.00 17.13 -0.92
N VAL A 20 8.03 17.21 -1.77
CA VAL A 20 8.82 16.05 -2.20
C VAL A 20 9.78 15.57 -1.10
N ARG A 21 10.37 16.50 -0.34
CA ARG A 21 11.36 16.19 0.71
C ARG A 21 10.90 15.14 1.73
N PRO A 22 9.76 15.26 2.43
CA PRO A 22 9.34 14.29 3.43
C PRO A 22 9.10 12.90 2.85
N ARG A 23 8.65 12.82 1.59
CA ARG A 23 8.44 11.55 0.87
C ARG A 23 9.77 10.85 0.58
N LEU A 24 10.78 11.62 0.14
CA LEU A 24 12.13 11.09 -0.06
C LEU A 24 12.76 10.61 1.26
N THR A 25 12.60 11.38 2.35
CA THR A 25 13.05 10.99 3.68
C THR A 25 12.39 9.70 4.14
N GLN A 26 11.07 9.56 3.94
CA GLN A 26 10.31 8.36 4.28
C GLN A 26 10.78 7.14 3.50
N LEU A 27 10.98 7.28 2.18
CA LEU A 27 11.54 6.22 1.33
C LEU A 27 12.94 5.81 1.81
N THR A 28 13.80 6.79 2.08
CA THR A 28 15.17 6.56 2.55
C THR A 28 15.18 5.81 3.89
N HIS A 29 14.29 6.19 4.82
CA HIS A 29 14.15 5.49 6.09
C HIS A 29 13.66 4.05 5.91
N SER A 30 12.71 3.81 4.99
CA SER A 30 12.24 2.45 4.69
C SER A 30 13.32 1.56 4.06
N LEU A 31 14.19 2.13 3.21
CA LEU A 31 15.32 1.42 2.61
C LEU A 31 16.41 1.10 3.66
N ARG A 32 16.73 2.06 4.54
CA ARG A 32 17.63 1.78 5.67
C ARG A 32 17.11 0.67 6.56
N LYS A 33 15.82 0.68 6.86
CA LYS A 33 15.20 -0.35 7.70
C LYS A 33 15.32 -1.76 7.10
N ILE A 34 15.12 -1.92 5.79
CA ILE A 34 15.29 -3.23 5.15
C ILE A 34 16.77 -3.64 5.11
N GLU A 35 17.68 -2.69 4.87
CA GLU A 35 19.12 -2.92 4.93
C GLU A 35 19.57 -3.38 6.33
N ASP A 36 19.14 -2.67 7.38
CA ASP A 36 19.42 -3.02 8.77
C ASP A 36 18.85 -4.40 9.12
N MET A 37 17.63 -4.71 8.66
CA MET A 37 17.01 -6.02 8.86
C MET A 37 17.79 -7.15 8.19
N LEU A 38 18.30 -6.93 6.98
CA LEU A 38 19.11 -7.91 6.23
C LEU A 38 20.50 -8.09 6.85
N ARG A 39 21.10 -7.02 7.37
CA ARG A 39 22.40 -7.06 8.04
C ARG A 39 22.32 -7.70 9.44
N ALA A 40 21.27 -7.40 10.20
CA ALA A 40 21.12 -7.83 11.59
C ALA A 40 20.71 -9.30 11.75
N ASN A 41 19.98 -9.87 10.78
CA ASN A 41 19.50 -11.24 10.85
C ASN A 41 20.38 -12.18 10.01
N GLN A 42 21.19 -12.98 10.71
CA GLN A 42 21.90 -14.14 10.18
C GLN A 42 21.50 -15.35 11.04
N PRO A 43 20.66 -16.29 10.56
CA PRO A 43 20.20 -16.48 9.18
C PRO A 43 19.20 -15.43 8.70
N LEU A 44 19.01 -15.36 7.37
CA LEU A 44 18.09 -14.43 6.71
C LEU A 44 16.69 -14.46 7.37
N PRO A 45 16.01 -13.30 7.46
CA PRO A 45 14.69 -13.22 8.06
C PRO A 45 13.66 -14.03 7.25
N ASN A 46 12.56 -14.40 7.89
CA ASN A 46 11.44 -15.08 7.24
C ASN A 46 10.98 -14.29 5.99
N TRP A 47 10.75 -14.99 4.89
CA TRP A 47 10.31 -14.44 3.60
C TRP A 47 9.10 -13.51 3.75
N THR A 48 8.11 -13.88 4.57
CA THR A 48 6.92 -13.04 4.80
C THR A 48 7.29 -11.66 5.34
N THR A 49 8.29 -11.58 6.22
CA THR A 49 8.77 -10.31 6.77
C THR A 49 9.42 -9.45 5.69
N VAL A 50 10.24 -10.06 4.83
CA VAL A 50 10.88 -9.36 3.70
C VAL A 50 9.83 -8.85 2.72
N GLN A 51 8.87 -9.70 2.33
CA GLN A 51 7.79 -9.34 1.41
C GLN A 51 6.95 -8.18 1.96
N ASN A 52 6.62 -8.20 3.26
CA ASN A 52 5.88 -7.11 3.90
C ASN A 52 6.66 -5.79 3.86
N GLN A 53 7.98 -5.80 4.15
CA GLN A 53 8.79 -4.59 4.02
C GLN A 53 8.90 -4.12 2.56
N PHE A 54 9.02 -5.05 1.61
CA PHE A 54 9.04 -4.73 0.19
C PHE A 54 7.73 -4.05 -0.27
N ASN A 55 6.57 -4.55 0.16
CA ASN A 55 5.28 -3.93 -0.13
C ASN A 55 5.18 -2.51 0.43
N VAL A 56 5.73 -2.27 1.63
CA VAL A 56 5.80 -0.92 2.21
C VAL A 56 6.67 -0.01 1.34
N ILE A 57 7.87 -0.46 0.94
CA ILE A 57 8.76 0.31 0.06
C ILE A 57 8.07 0.63 -1.27
N MET A 58 7.38 -0.34 -1.87
CA MET A 58 6.64 -0.15 -3.12
C MET A 58 5.55 0.92 -3.00
N SER A 59 4.81 0.91 -1.87
CA SER A 59 3.82 1.95 -1.57
C SER A 59 4.45 3.33 -1.40
N GLN A 60 5.60 3.42 -0.71
CA GLN A 60 6.32 4.69 -0.56
C GLN A 60 6.89 5.20 -1.88
N LEU A 61 7.41 4.31 -2.72
CA LEU A 61 7.93 4.64 -4.04
C LEU A 61 6.81 5.16 -4.95
N ASN A 62 5.65 4.50 -4.95
CA ASN A 62 4.48 4.95 -5.72
C ASN A 62 3.99 6.33 -5.23
N SER A 63 3.91 6.52 -3.92
CA SER A 63 3.56 7.82 -3.31
C SER A 63 4.55 8.93 -3.69
N PHE A 64 5.84 8.63 -3.67
CA PHE A 64 6.90 9.54 -4.09
C PHE A 64 6.79 9.87 -5.58
N ALA A 65 6.63 8.88 -6.44
CA ALA A 65 6.48 9.07 -7.89
C ALA A 65 5.27 9.94 -8.23
N ARG A 66 4.11 9.71 -7.59
CA ARG A 66 2.91 10.57 -7.75
C ARG A 66 3.15 12.00 -7.30
N THR A 67 3.85 12.19 -6.18
CA THR A 67 4.17 13.53 -5.67
C THR A 67 5.14 14.27 -6.60
N LEU A 68 6.10 13.56 -7.19
CA LEU A 68 7.03 14.09 -8.16
C LEU A 68 6.33 14.49 -9.46
N ASP A 69 5.43 13.63 -9.96
CA ASP A 69 4.64 13.89 -11.17
C ASP A 69 3.70 15.10 -10.99
N ALA A 70 3.01 15.19 -9.85
CA ALA A 70 2.16 16.33 -9.51
C ALA A 70 2.94 17.67 -9.45
N ASN A 71 4.24 17.62 -9.15
CA ASN A 71 5.12 18.78 -9.07
C ASN A 71 6.09 18.88 -10.25
N ARG A 72 5.85 18.16 -11.35
CA ARG A 72 6.79 18.08 -12.49
C ARG A 72 7.10 19.44 -13.11
N GLN A 73 6.07 20.21 -13.45
CA GLN A 73 6.21 21.50 -14.13
C GLN A 73 7.11 22.51 -13.36
N PRO A 74 6.89 22.79 -12.06
CA PRO A 74 7.76 23.69 -11.32
C PRO A 74 9.17 23.13 -11.11
N LEU A 75 9.34 21.80 -11.04
CA LEU A 75 10.66 21.19 -10.87
C LEU A 75 11.49 21.16 -12.16
N GLU A 76 10.85 21.02 -13.32
CA GLU A 76 11.53 21.06 -14.62
C GLU A 76 12.00 22.48 -15.00
N SER A 77 11.26 23.50 -14.57
CA SER A 77 11.60 24.90 -14.82
C SER A 77 12.63 25.47 -13.84
N SER A 78 12.93 24.75 -12.75
CA SER A 78 13.88 25.19 -11.73
C SER A 78 15.28 24.66 -12.01
N ASP A 79 16.24 25.58 -12.18
CA ASP A 79 17.65 25.25 -12.22
C ASP A 79 18.26 25.23 -10.81
N VAL A 80 19.13 24.25 -10.55
CA VAL A 80 19.78 24.08 -9.25
C VAL A 80 21.25 24.45 -9.37
N PHE A 81 21.68 25.44 -8.59
CA PHE A 81 23.06 25.88 -8.46
C PHE A 81 23.43 25.97 -6.97
N PRO A 82 24.71 25.78 -6.61
CA PRO A 82 25.15 25.94 -5.22
C PRO A 82 24.89 27.37 -4.73
N ASN A 83 24.55 27.50 -3.44
CA ASN A 83 24.42 28.80 -2.80
C ASN A 83 25.79 29.52 -2.75
N GLN A 84 25.78 30.86 -2.71
CA GLN A 84 27.00 31.68 -2.60
C GLN A 84 27.78 31.43 -1.29
N GLU A 85 27.12 30.87 -0.28
CA GLU A 85 27.74 30.45 1.00
C GLU A 85 28.50 29.13 0.90
N PHE A 86 28.30 28.35 -0.16
CA PHE A 86 28.97 27.09 -0.37
C PHE A 86 30.32 27.32 -1.06
N ASP A 87 31.43 26.92 -0.42
CA ASP A 87 32.76 27.01 -1.01
C ASP A 87 32.94 25.97 -2.12
N THR A 88 32.68 26.40 -3.35
CA THR A 88 32.79 25.57 -4.55
C THR A 88 34.23 25.16 -4.86
N THR A 89 35.24 25.87 -4.33
CA THR A 89 36.65 25.62 -4.65
C THR A 89 37.24 24.49 -3.82
N GLN A 90 36.83 24.37 -2.54
CA GLN A 90 37.29 23.30 -1.65
C GLN A 90 36.52 21.99 -1.84
N HIS A 91 35.27 22.06 -2.29
CA HIS A 91 34.35 20.92 -2.33
C HIS A 91 33.81 20.60 -3.74
N GLU A 92 34.57 20.90 -4.78
CA GLU A 92 34.18 20.67 -6.18
C GLU A 92 33.84 19.19 -6.46
N GLY A 93 34.66 18.26 -5.98
CA GLY A 93 34.44 16.82 -6.18
C GLY A 93 33.16 16.29 -5.53
N LEU A 94 32.79 16.84 -4.37
CA LEU A 94 31.53 16.50 -3.71
C LEU A 94 30.33 17.11 -4.46
N LEU A 95 30.45 18.36 -4.87
CA LEU A 95 29.40 19.09 -5.59
C LEU A 95 29.06 18.41 -6.92
N THR A 96 30.08 18.06 -7.70
CA THR A 96 29.94 17.35 -8.98
C THR A 96 29.29 15.98 -8.81
N THR A 97 29.50 15.32 -7.67
CA THR A 97 28.85 14.04 -7.34
C THR A 97 27.39 14.22 -6.90
N LEU A 98 27.09 15.22 -6.06
CA LEU A 98 25.73 15.47 -5.56
C LEU A 98 24.78 16.03 -6.62
N LEU A 99 25.27 16.92 -7.49
CA LEU A 99 24.49 17.53 -8.58
C LEU A 99 24.51 16.69 -9.87
N ARG A 100 25.12 15.51 -9.84
CA ARG A 100 25.17 14.61 -11.00
C ARG A 100 23.76 14.16 -11.38
N LYS A 101 23.32 14.54 -12.58
CA LYS A 101 22.08 14.03 -13.20
C LYS A 101 22.27 12.75 -14.02
N LYS A 102 23.51 12.33 -14.27
CA LYS A 102 23.81 11.12 -15.08
C LYS A 102 23.44 9.86 -14.30
N HIS A 103 22.60 9.02 -14.91
CA HIS A 103 22.18 7.73 -14.39
C HIS A 103 23.36 6.79 -14.10
N LEU A 104 23.05 5.68 -13.42
CA LEU A 104 23.96 4.56 -13.23
C LEU A 104 24.14 3.84 -14.56
N PRO A 105 25.34 3.33 -14.88
CA PRO A 105 25.62 2.68 -16.15
C PRO A 105 24.70 1.48 -16.42
N GLU A 106 24.36 0.71 -15.39
CA GLU A 106 23.42 -0.42 -15.51
C GLU A 106 22.02 0.03 -15.98
N VAL A 107 21.57 1.21 -15.55
CA VAL A 107 20.27 1.77 -15.94
C VAL A 107 20.33 2.27 -17.39
N ASP A 108 21.43 2.91 -17.78
CA ASP A 108 21.65 3.33 -19.17
C ASP A 108 21.68 2.11 -20.11
N ASP A 109 22.34 1.02 -19.71
CA ASP A 109 22.37 -0.23 -20.47
C ASP A 109 20.97 -0.84 -20.63
N TRP A 110 20.16 -0.84 -19.57
CA TRP A 110 18.77 -1.30 -19.66
C TRP A 110 17.93 -0.43 -20.60
N ILE A 111 18.05 0.89 -20.52
CA ILE A 111 17.35 1.81 -21.42
C ILE A 111 17.77 1.53 -22.88
N ASN A 112 19.07 1.40 -23.13
CA ASN A 112 19.60 1.13 -24.48
C ASN A 112 19.25 -0.27 -24.99
N SER A 113 19.00 -1.23 -24.10
CA SER A 113 18.56 -2.58 -24.47
C SER A 113 17.10 -2.65 -24.89
N THR A 114 16.30 -1.60 -24.63
CA THR A 114 14.90 -1.57 -25.05
C THR A 114 14.78 -1.24 -26.55
N GLU A 115 14.02 -2.06 -27.27
CA GLU A 115 13.69 -1.78 -28.66
C GLU A 115 12.68 -0.63 -28.74
N VAL A 116 12.85 0.26 -29.73
CA VAL A 116 11.89 1.34 -29.98
C VAL A 116 10.61 0.74 -30.55
N VAL A 117 9.63 0.54 -29.67
CA VAL A 117 8.29 0.08 -30.07
C VAL A 117 7.55 1.20 -30.78
N ASN A 118 6.84 0.87 -31.86
CA ASN A 118 6.05 1.84 -32.61
C ASN A 118 4.91 2.40 -31.73
N GLU A 119 4.78 3.72 -31.69
CA GLU A 119 3.76 4.46 -30.93
C GLU A 119 2.32 3.98 -31.25
N GLN A 120 2.07 3.56 -32.49
CA GLN A 120 0.76 3.03 -32.90
C GLN A 120 0.44 1.67 -32.26
N ILE A 121 1.44 0.87 -31.92
CA ILE A 121 1.27 -0.42 -31.23
C ILE A 121 0.96 -0.13 -29.75
N ILE A 122 1.72 0.77 -29.12
CA ILE A 122 1.51 1.19 -27.73
C ILE A 122 0.09 1.74 -27.54
N ALA A 123 -0.36 2.63 -28.44
CA ALA A 123 -1.70 3.20 -28.35
C ALA A 123 -2.82 2.15 -28.46
N LYS A 124 -2.63 1.12 -29.29
CA LYS A 124 -3.59 0.00 -29.39
C LYS A 124 -3.59 -0.87 -28.14
N ASP A 125 -2.42 -1.12 -27.58
CA ASP A 125 -2.28 -1.90 -26.34
C ASP A 125 -2.86 -1.15 -25.13
N ASP A 126 -2.73 0.17 -25.07
CA ASP A 126 -3.37 1.02 -24.06
C ASP A 126 -4.90 0.96 -24.17
N GLU A 127 -5.43 0.99 -25.40
CA GLU A 127 -6.87 0.82 -25.63
C GLU A 127 -7.35 -0.57 -25.19
N MET A 128 -6.59 -1.62 -25.50
CA MET A 128 -6.88 -2.99 -25.06
C MET A 128 -6.88 -3.09 -23.54
N THR A 129 -5.86 -2.55 -22.88
CA THR A 129 -5.71 -2.59 -21.43
C THR A 129 -6.87 -1.87 -20.74
N ARG A 130 -7.31 -0.74 -21.28
CA ARG A 130 -8.49 -0.02 -20.78
C ARG A 130 -9.77 -0.87 -20.89
N LYS A 131 -9.98 -1.55 -22.02
CA LYS A 131 -11.15 -2.45 -22.18
C LYS A 131 -11.10 -3.64 -21.22
N CYS A 132 -9.92 -4.23 -21.01
CA CYS A 132 -9.77 -5.32 -20.04
C CYS A 132 -10.07 -4.86 -18.61
N LEU A 133 -9.63 -3.66 -18.23
CA LEU A 133 -9.96 -3.09 -16.91
C LEU A 133 -11.47 -2.92 -16.72
N GLU A 134 -12.18 -2.42 -17.73
CA GLU A 134 -13.64 -2.26 -17.68
C GLU A 134 -14.37 -3.59 -17.50
N ILE A 135 -13.93 -4.65 -18.20
CA ILE A 135 -14.50 -6.00 -18.05
C ILE A 135 -14.26 -6.53 -16.63
N VAL A 136 -13.03 -6.38 -16.10
CA VAL A 136 -12.69 -6.82 -14.75
C VAL A 136 -13.51 -6.07 -13.70
N GLU A 137 -13.69 -4.76 -13.87
CA GLU A 137 -14.51 -3.95 -12.96
C GLU A 137 -15.97 -4.39 -12.98
N LYS A 138 -16.53 -4.64 -14.17
CA LYS A 138 -17.89 -5.15 -14.32
C LYS A 138 -18.06 -6.51 -13.63
N SER A 139 -17.13 -7.43 -13.87
CA SER A 139 -17.16 -8.74 -13.20
C SER A 139 -17.01 -8.60 -11.69
N LEU A 140 -16.11 -7.75 -11.20
CA LEU A 140 -15.96 -7.50 -9.75
C LEU A 140 -17.26 -6.95 -9.15
N GLN A 141 -17.98 -6.09 -9.88
CA GLN A 141 -19.28 -5.60 -9.46
C GLN A 141 -20.36 -6.68 -9.47
N GLU A 142 -20.26 -7.74 -10.27
CA GLU A 142 -21.24 -8.84 -10.31
C GLU A 142 -21.08 -9.81 -9.10
N TYR A 143 -19.90 -9.87 -8.48
CA TYR A 143 -19.62 -10.72 -7.31
C TYR A 143 -19.67 -9.95 -5.98
N ILE A 144 -20.30 -10.53 -4.94
CA ILE A 144 -20.19 -10.03 -3.55
C ILE A 144 -19.05 -10.82 -2.89
N PHE A 145 -17.93 -10.17 -2.58
CA PHE A 145 -16.75 -10.84 -2.01
C PHE A 145 -16.88 -11.25 -0.52
N GLY A 146 -18.11 -11.26 0.01
CA GLY A 146 -18.44 -11.61 1.40
C GLY A 146 -19.13 -12.96 1.57
N GLY A 147 -19.35 -13.71 0.49
CA GLY A 147 -19.96 -15.04 0.50
C GLY A 147 -19.73 -15.75 -0.84
N TYR A 148 -20.20 -17.00 -0.96
CA TYR A 148 -20.10 -17.78 -2.21
C TYR A 148 -21.22 -17.48 -3.22
N ILE A 149 -22.00 -16.41 -2.98
CA ILE A 149 -23.23 -16.13 -3.72
C ILE A 149 -22.98 -14.98 -4.69
N THR A 150 -23.35 -15.17 -5.95
CA THR A 150 -23.38 -14.09 -6.94
C THR A 150 -24.52 -13.11 -6.64
N LYS A 151 -24.44 -11.85 -7.12
CA LYS A 151 -25.55 -10.88 -6.91
C LYS A 151 -26.90 -11.42 -7.40
N GLU A 152 -26.90 -12.12 -8.53
CA GLU A 152 -28.12 -12.72 -9.10
C GLU A 152 -28.67 -13.88 -8.27
N GLU A 153 -27.82 -14.68 -7.62
CA GLU A 153 -28.26 -15.76 -6.73
C GLU A 153 -28.78 -15.22 -5.39
N GLY A 154 -28.21 -14.11 -4.90
CA GLY A 154 -28.72 -13.40 -3.72
C GLY A 154 -30.10 -12.77 -3.98
N GLU A 155 -30.31 -12.18 -5.15
CA GLU A 155 -31.63 -11.63 -5.55
C GLU A 155 -32.68 -12.72 -5.78
N LYS A 156 -32.26 -13.93 -6.19
CA LYS A 156 -33.13 -15.12 -6.30
C LYS A 156 -33.48 -15.75 -4.95
N GLY A 157 -33.00 -15.19 -3.84
CA GLY A 157 -33.30 -15.67 -2.48
C GLY A 157 -32.60 -16.99 -2.15
N VAL A 158 -31.49 -17.31 -2.82
CA VAL A 158 -30.64 -18.45 -2.43
C VAL A 158 -29.82 -18.00 -1.24
N GLU A 159 -30.30 -18.30 -0.04
CA GLU A 159 -29.50 -18.17 1.19
C GLU A 159 -28.56 -19.37 1.29
N LEU A 160 -27.26 -19.11 1.41
CA LEU A 160 -26.28 -20.15 1.71
C LEU A 160 -26.39 -20.46 3.21
N GLU A 161 -26.75 -21.68 3.56
CA GLU A 161 -26.53 -22.16 4.94
C GLU A 161 -25.03 -22.17 5.20
N ASP A 162 -24.63 -21.51 6.29
CA ASP A 162 -23.24 -21.42 6.69
C ASP A 162 -22.75 -22.81 7.12
N ILE A 163 -22.00 -23.49 6.25
CA ILE A 163 -21.54 -24.88 6.46
C ILE A 163 -20.57 -24.96 7.68
N PHE A 164 -20.08 -23.81 8.14
CA PHE A 164 -19.21 -23.66 9.30
C PHE A 164 -19.92 -23.13 10.56
N GLU A 165 -21.22 -22.85 10.51
CA GLU A 165 -22.00 -23.00 11.73
C GLU A 165 -21.96 -24.48 12.05
N GLN A 166 -20.99 -24.86 12.88
CA GLN A 166 -21.21 -25.94 13.80
C GLN A 166 -22.56 -25.62 14.43
N LYS A 167 -23.63 -26.30 13.98
CA LYS A 167 -24.81 -26.49 14.81
C LYS A 167 -24.21 -26.81 16.16
N GLU A 168 -24.32 -25.89 17.11
CA GLU A 168 -23.94 -26.14 18.47
C GLU A 168 -24.68 -27.44 18.79
N GLN A 169 -23.96 -28.56 18.78
CA GLN A 169 -24.49 -29.75 19.41
C GLN A 169 -24.77 -29.24 20.81
N PRO A 170 -26.03 -29.27 21.27
CA PRO A 170 -26.36 -28.67 22.55
C PRO A 170 -25.37 -29.26 23.52
N VAL A 171 -24.47 -28.40 24.03
CA VAL A 171 -23.58 -28.78 25.10
C VAL A 171 -24.54 -29.39 26.11
N ASN A 172 -24.33 -30.66 26.45
CA ASN A 172 -25.06 -31.36 27.49
C ASN A 172 -24.76 -30.64 28.82
N THR A 173 -25.24 -29.42 28.95
CA THR A 173 -25.56 -28.80 30.22
C THR A 173 -26.72 -29.64 30.67
N ALA A 174 -26.43 -30.57 31.59
CA ALA A 174 -27.45 -31.30 32.30
C ALA A 174 -28.53 -30.29 32.67
N LYS A 175 -29.71 -30.44 32.06
CA LYS A 175 -30.85 -29.58 32.29
C LYS A 175 -31.09 -29.64 33.80
N GLY A 176 -30.65 -28.59 34.52
CA GLY A 176 -30.95 -28.45 35.94
C GLY A 176 -32.46 -28.52 36.11
N LEU A 177 -32.93 -29.00 37.26
CA LEU A 177 -34.36 -29.03 37.55
C LEU A 177 -34.96 -27.65 37.26
N ASP A 178 -36.05 -27.63 36.50
CA ASP A 178 -36.76 -26.41 36.19
C ASP A 178 -37.29 -25.79 37.48
N GLU A 179 -37.13 -24.48 37.63
CA GLU A 179 -37.49 -23.76 38.86
C GLU A 179 -39.00 -23.90 39.15
N GLY A 180 -39.81 -23.99 38.08
CA GLY A 180 -41.25 -24.27 38.15
C GLY A 180 -41.56 -25.64 38.77
N ASP A 181 -40.79 -26.68 38.45
CA ASP A 181 -40.95 -28.01 39.02
C ASP A 181 -40.55 -28.05 40.51
N MET A 182 -39.55 -27.26 40.90
CA MET A 182 -39.17 -27.11 42.31
C MET A 182 -40.26 -26.41 43.13
N TYR A 183 -40.84 -25.32 42.62
CA TYR A 183 -41.93 -24.64 43.32
C TYR A 183 -43.17 -25.53 43.43
N ARG A 184 -43.47 -26.31 42.39
CA ARG A 184 -44.60 -27.25 42.41
C ARG A 184 -44.41 -28.34 43.47
N PHE A 185 -43.21 -28.88 43.62
CA PHE A 185 -42.91 -29.84 44.69
C PHE A 185 -43.03 -29.20 46.08
N ILE A 186 -42.47 -28.01 46.30
CA ILE A 186 -42.48 -27.34 47.60
C ILE A 186 -43.90 -26.99 48.07
N TYR A 187 -44.74 -26.51 47.16
CA TYR A 187 -46.07 -26.01 47.53
C TYR A 187 -47.19 -27.05 47.39
N GLN A 188 -47.03 -28.08 46.56
CA GLN A 188 -48.08 -29.07 46.29
C GLN A 188 -47.67 -30.52 46.63
N GLY A 189 -46.40 -30.77 46.97
CA GLY A 189 -45.90 -32.09 47.36
C GLY A 189 -45.86 -33.13 46.24
N LEU A 190 -45.98 -32.71 44.98
CA LEU A 190 -45.99 -33.59 43.80
C LEU A 190 -44.60 -33.65 43.16
N ASP A 191 -44.10 -34.86 42.88
CA ASP A 191 -42.79 -35.07 42.25
C ASP A 191 -42.81 -34.71 40.75
N SER A 192 -41.72 -34.09 40.29
CA SER A 192 -41.45 -33.62 38.92
C SER A 192 -41.56 -34.68 37.82
N LYS A 193 -41.61 -35.97 38.18
CA LYS A 193 -41.63 -37.09 37.21
C LYS A 193 -43.01 -37.67 36.91
N ILE A 194 -44.09 -37.10 37.42
CA ILE A 194 -45.46 -37.56 37.10
C ILE A 194 -46.10 -36.57 36.13
N SER A 195 -46.00 -36.88 34.85
CA SER A 195 -46.78 -36.23 33.79
C SER A 195 -48.21 -36.79 33.79
N LEU A 196 -49.20 -35.89 33.79
CA LEU A 196 -50.58 -36.16 33.41
C LEU A 196 -50.79 -35.64 31.99
#